data_AF-A0A534SS31-F1
#
_entry.id   AF-A0A534SS31-F1
#
_cell.length_a   1.000
_cell.length_b   1.000
_cell.length_c   1.000
_cell.angle_alpha   90.00
_cell.angle_beta   90.00
_cell.angle_gamma   90.00
#
_symmetry.space_group_name_H-M   'P 1'
#
loop_
_entity.id
_entity.type
_entity.pdbx_description
1 polymer ?
#
loop_
_entity_poly.entity_id
_entity_poly.type
_entity_poly.pdbx_seq_one_letter_code
_entity_poly.pdbx_strand_id
1 'polypeptide(L)'
;MYIDGDTHYWPVRFLDRVKHSGRGHIEFQKGAGAMIRYGETFPGDAAAYYRDGKKIHSFSETRWNLDMHHEIMEREGFDYQVVIADNRPLIYEVDHDLGVEMARAYNDTVAEDIAGKDRFIGIAWVYLPDVDEAIRELRRAVKDLGFKGVKLMGGHENCDLDAEVLWPFYEEVCKLDVPILVHPGTRVFEAQDCHPWLVGSDRYDGFKMLATALGFPLTYMVSAARLIMSGVFDRFPTLRIAVFEGGVGWVPWLMRTLNHHTLGESPGTTSVNDFFRKRDRLKKEPSAYFDQIYVAAIAWEDYLPHIVEMWPNHNIADQGEDGDFSSGQGKNSRRQRDAAVWDGGAEAKCRGVSDTPDGRATSSNGMQEEPSCSSRTAREPSGFYGFRPILAVSSWRMKPGGRPCLERISSQPSLEPTTLILTPLSISATSAESWLGSLKTWVARMV
;
A
#
# COMPACT_ATOMS: atom_id res chain seq x y z
N MET A 1 8.28 2.22 -19.44
CA MET A 1 8.92 3.02 -18.39
C MET A 1 8.52 2.41 -17.08
N TYR A 2 9.47 1.81 -16.36
CA TYR A 2 9.26 1.22 -15.05
C TYR A 2 10.01 2.03 -14.01
N ILE A 3 9.32 2.38 -12.92
CA ILE A 3 9.87 3.16 -11.82
C ILE A 3 9.68 2.34 -10.56
N ASP A 4 10.78 2.01 -9.90
CA ASP A 4 10.77 1.45 -8.54
C ASP A 4 10.52 2.61 -7.56
N GLY A 5 9.39 2.56 -6.88
CA GLY A 5 8.91 3.63 -6.01
C GLY A 5 9.46 3.62 -4.58
N ASP A 6 10.20 2.59 -4.16
CA ASP A 6 10.39 2.26 -2.74
C ASP A 6 11.87 2.01 -2.36
N THR A 7 12.75 2.84 -2.92
CA THR A 7 14.20 2.68 -2.77
C THR A 7 14.71 3.40 -1.51
N HIS A 8 14.62 2.73 -0.35
CA HIS A 8 15.20 3.25 0.89
C HIS A 8 16.71 3.43 0.83
N TYR A 9 17.15 4.65 1.13
CA TYR A 9 18.53 5.08 1.08
C TYR A 9 18.93 5.77 2.40
N TRP A 10 20.17 5.50 2.82
CA TRP A 10 20.76 5.94 4.08
C TRP A 10 22.23 6.32 3.81
N PRO A 11 22.50 7.49 3.21
CA PRO A 11 23.84 7.87 2.81
C PRO A 11 24.70 8.17 4.05
N VAL A 12 25.39 7.15 4.55
CA VAL A 12 26.12 7.11 5.84
C VAL A 12 26.95 8.36 6.17
N ARG A 13 27.46 9.08 5.17
CA ARG A 13 28.21 10.34 5.27
C ARG A 13 27.39 11.56 5.71
N PHE A 14 26.05 11.51 5.71
CA PHE A 14 25.22 12.66 6.10
C PHE A 14 25.36 13.02 7.59
N LEU A 15 25.59 12.00 8.44
CA LEU A 15 25.74 12.19 9.89
C LEU A 15 26.95 13.06 10.26
N ASP A 16 27.97 13.10 9.41
CA ASP A 16 29.13 14.00 9.61
C ASP A 16 28.73 15.47 9.52
N ARG A 17 27.68 15.80 8.76
CA ARG A 17 27.16 17.17 8.55
C ARG A 17 26.27 17.66 9.69
N VAL A 18 25.58 16.75 10.39
CA VAL A 18 24.65 17.08 11.48
C VAL A 18 25.42 17.73 12.63
N LYS A 19 25.09 18.98 13.00
CA LYS A 19 25.84 19.74 14.02
C LYS A 19 25.32 19.57 15.45
N HIS A 20 24.38 18.65 15.65
CA HIS A 20 23.84 18.32 16.96
C HIS A 20 24.62 17.19 17.66
N SER A 21 24.79 17.30 18.99
CA SER A 21 25.57 16.34 19.79
C SER A 21 24.94 14.94 19.81
N GLY A 22 23.62 14.86 19.81
CA GLY A 22 22.84 13.61 19.76
C GLY A 22 22.83 12.91 18.40
N ARG A 23 23.64 13.31 17.41
CA ARG A 23 23.63 12.72 16.06
C ARG A 23 23.97 11.23 16.01
N GLY A 24 24.74 10.73 16.98
CA GLY A 24 25.20 9.33 17.00
C GLY A 24 26.42 9.08 16.10
N HIS A 25 26.67 7.80 15.78
CA HIS A 25 27.82 7.36 14.97
C HIS A 25 27.51 6.10 14.14
N ILE A 26 28.33 5.86 13.10
CA ILE A 26 28.31 4.64 12.27
C ILE A 26 29.52 3.76 12.61
N GLU A 27 29.31 2.45 12.68
CA GLU A 27 30.37 1.44 12.69
C GLU A 27 30.27 0.57 11.42
N PHE A 28 31.37 0.45 10.68
CA PHE A 28 31.43 -0.38 9.47
C PHE A 28 32.00 -1.77 9.78
N GLN A 29 31.44 -2.81 9.16
CA GLN A 29 31.80 -4.21 9.35
C GLN A 29 32.05 -4.87 7.99
N LYS A 30 33.32 -5.10 7.65
CA LYS A 30 33.72 -5.52 6.31
C LYS A 30 33.26 -6.94 5.96
N GLY A 31 32.69 -7.11 4.77
CA GLY A 31 32.16 -8.40 4.27
C GLY A 31 30.99 -8.97 5.08
N ALA A 32 30.37 -8.19 5.97
CA ALA A 32 29.32 -8.65 6.88
C ALA A 32 27.89 -8.26 6.44
N GLY A 33 27.74 -7.49 5.36
CA GLY A 33 26.46 -6.98 4.84
C GLY A 33 26.07 -7.62 3.51
N ALA A 34 26.40 -8.90 3.34
CA ALA A 34 26.14 -9.65 2.12
C ALA A 34 24.64 -9.70 1.80
N MET A 35 24.25 -9.11 0.67
CA MET A 35 22.89 -9.13 0.15
C MET A 35 22.55 -10.54 -0.35
N ILE A 36 21.39 -11.07 0.01
CA ILE A 36 20.80 -12.23 -0.67
C ILE A 36 19.78 -11.72 -1.68
N ARG A 37 19.73 -12.29 -2.89
CA ARG A 37 18.61 -12.10 -3.83
C ARG A 37 18.36 -13.40 -4.60
N TYR A 38 17.10 -13.81 -4.74
CA TYR A 38 16.72 -15.08 -5.41
C TYR A 38 17.34 -16.37 -4.83
N GLY A 39 17.99 -16.30 -3.66
CA GLY A 39 18.80 -17.38 -3.08
C GLY A 39 20.29 -17.33 -3.45
N GLU A 40 20.71 -16.37 -4.26
CA GLU A 40 22.11 -16.04 -4.56
C GLU A 40 22.63 -15.02 -3.53
N THR A 41 23.87 -15.19 -3.05
CA THR A 41 24.50 -14.27 -2.10
C THR A 41 25.53 -13.39 -2.81
N PHE A 42 25.31 -12.08 -2.76
CA PHE A 42 26.21 -11.05 -3.25
C PHE A 42 27.03 -10.50 -2.07
N PRO A 43 28.36 -10.32 -2.22
CA PRO A 43 29.19 -9.75 -1.16
C PRO A 43 28.85 -8.27 -0.92
N GLY A 44 29.08 -7.80 0.30
CA GLY A 44 28.93 -6.39 0.70
C GLY A 44 29.39 -6.13 2.13
N ASP A 45 29.79 -4.90 2.43
CA ASP A 45 30.06 -4.43 3.78
C ASP A 45 28.73 -4.16 4.54
N ALA A 46 28.73 -4.25 5.88
CA ALA A 46 27.60 -3.82 6.71
C ALA A 46 27.91 -2.52 7.44
N ALA A 47 26.87 -1.72 7.71
CA ALA A 47 26.94 -0.56 8.60
C ALA A 47 26.00 -0.76 9.79
N ALA A 48 26.37 -0.25 10.96
CA ALA A 48 25.53 -0.19 12.14
C ALA A 48 25.45 1.27 12.63
N TYR A 49 24.24 1.81 12.76
CA TYR A 49 24.02 3.14 13.31
C TYR A 49 23.72 3.04 14.81
N TYR A 50 24.35 3.91 15.60
CA TYR A 50 24.17 4.00 17.04
C TYR A 50 23.81 5.42 17.45
N ARG A 51 22.92 5.55 18.44
CA ARG A 51 22.57 6.80 19.11
C ARG A 51 22.36 6.51 20.59
N ASP A 52 22.76 7.42 21.46
CA ASP A 52 22.57 7.30 22.93
C ASP A 52 23.11 5.97 23.53
N GLY A 53 24.22 5.47 22.96
CA GLY A 53 24.87 4.21 23.34
C GLY A 53 24.13 2.93 22.92
N LYS A 54 23.04 3.04 22.16
CA LYS A 54 22.22 1.91 21.69
C LYS A 54 22.31 1.78 20.16
N LYS A 55 22.23 0.55 19.65
CA LYS A 55 22.18 0.28 18.20
C LYS A 55 20.77 0.55 17.68
N ILE A 56 20.67 1.41 16.67
CA ILE A 56 19.44 1.87 16.02
C ILE A 56 18.98 0.87 14.97
N HIS A 57 19.88 0.57 14.03
CA HIS A 57 19.65 -0.34 12.92
C HIS A 57 21.00 -0.90 12.43
N SER A 58 20.93 -1.85 11.52
CA SER A 58 22.08 -2.40 10.80
C SER A 58 21.66 -2.65 9.38
N PHE A 59 22.52 -2.28 8.44
CA PHE A 59 22.21 -2.12 7.03
C PHE A 59 23.21 -2.91 6.19
N SER A 60 22.72 -3.50 5.09
CA SER A 60 23.50 -4.05 3.98
C SER A 60 23.99 -2.94 3.04
N GLU A 61 25.08 -3.15 2.29
CA GLU A 61 25.77 -2.09 1.53
C GLU A 61 24.88 -1.35 0.51
N THR A 62 23.88 -2.04 -0.04
CA THR A 62 22.84 -1.47 -0.92
C THR A 62 22.26 -0.18 -0.36
N ARG A 63 21.95 -0.15 0.94
CA ARG A 63 21.36 1.02 1.64
C ARG A 63 22.15 2.32 1.50
N TRP A 64 23.43 2.32 1.14
CA TRP A 64 24.21 3.54 0.90
C TRP A 64 25.00 3.57 -0.42
N ASN A 65 25.07 2.47 -1.16
CA ASN A 65 25.84 2.35 -2.41
C ASN A 65 24.94 2.44 -3.65
N LEU A 66 24.82 3.64 -4.25
CA LEU A 66 24.01 3.87 -5.45
C LEU A 66 24.51 3.16 -6.71
N ASP A 67 25.79 2.76 -6.76
CA ASP A 67 26.33 2.05 -7.92
C ASP A 67 25.82 0.58 -7.93
N MET A 68 25.70 -0.05 -6.76
CA MET A 68 24.97 -1.33 -6.60
C MET A 68 23.50 -1.20 -6.99
N HIS A 69 22.87 -0.06 -6.69
CA HIS A 69 21.49 0.21 -7.13
C HIS A 69 21.40 0.32 -8.66
N HIS A 70 22.38 0.91 -9.34
CA HIS A 70 22.42 0.93 -10.82
C HIS A 70 22.48 -0.48 -11.41
N GLU A 71 23.33 -1.37 -10.87
CA GLU A 71 23.39 -2.78 -11.27
C GLU A 71 22.05 -3.52 -11.03
N ILE A 72 21.40 -3.24 -9.90
CA ILE A 72 20.07 -3.78 -9.55
C ILE A 72 19.01 -3.33 -10.58
N MET A 73 19.02 -2.04 -10.97
CA MET A 73 18.08 -1.49 -11.95
C MET A 73 18.27 -2.08 -13.34
N GLU A 74 19.52 -2.25 -13.80
CA GLU A 74 19.84 -2.90 -15.07
C GLU A 74 19.42 -4.38 -15.08
N ARG A 75 19.61 -5.10 -13.97
CA ARG A 75 19.26 -6.53 -13.87
C ARG A 75 17.75 -6.78 -13.89
N GLU A 76 16.95 -5.97 -13.20
CA GLU A 76 15.49 -6.17 -13.13
C GLU A 76 14.70 -5.46 -14.25
N GLY A 77 15.30 -4.46 -14.90
CA GLY A 77 14.68 -3.64 -15.94
C GLY A 77 13.88 -2.46 -15.39
N PHE A 78 14.39 -1.78 -14.35
CA PHE A 78 13.84 -0.49 -13.89
C PHE A 78 14.54 0.66 -14.61
N ASP A 79 13.76 1.60 -15.17
CA ASP A 79 14.30 2.79 -15.83
C ASP A 79 14.78 3.81 -14.79
N TYR A 80 13.97 4.03 -13.74
CA TYR A 80 14.22 4.97 -12.62
C TYR A 80 14.02 4.32 -11.24
N GLN A 81 14.70 4.87 -10.22
CA GLN A 81 14.48 4.53 -8.80
C GLN A 81 14.17 5.78 -7.97
N VAL A 82 13.19 5.68 -7.08
CA VAL A 82 12.73 6.77 -6.21
C VAL A 82 13.42 6.68 -4.84
N VAL A 83 14.40 7.55 -4.62
CA VAL A 83 15.31 7.53 -3.47
C VAL A 83 14.64 8.18 -2.26
N ILE A 84 14.24 7.36 -1.28
CA ILE A 84 13.52 7.78 -0.07
C ILE A 84 14.34 7.55 1.20
N ALA A 85 14.09 8.34 2.24
CA ALA A 85 14.70 8.14 3.55
C ALA A 85 14.39 6.76 4.16
N ASP A 86 15.39 6.11 4.76
CA ASP A 86 15.20 4.88 5.53
C ASP A 86 14.21 5.07 6.70
N ASN A 87 13.28 4.11 6.83
CA ASN A 87 12.19 4.08 7.79
C ASN A 87 12.62 4.21 9.26
N ARG A 88 13.70 3.53 9.65
CA ARG A 88 13.99 3.30 11.08
C ARG A 88 14.84 4.41 11.71
N PRO A 89 15.97 4.86 11.13
CA PRO A 89 16.81 5.87 11.75
C PRO A 89 16.21 7.28 11.83
N LEU A 90 15.29 7.58 10.90
CA LEU A 90 14.68 8.91 10.69
C LEU A 90 13.23 8.96 11.19
N ILE A 91 12.90 8.10 12.17
CA ILE A 91 11.67 8.25 12.96
C ILE A 91 11.66 9.60 13.68
N TYR A 92 10.47 10.15 13.89
CA TYR A 92 10.26 11.42 14.60
C TYR A 92 10.57 11.38 16.11
N GLU A 93 10.97 10.23 16.67
CA GLU A 93 11.33 10.06 18.09
C GLU A 93 12.80 10.53 18.33
N VAL A 94 13.01 11.86 18.22
CA VAL A 94 14.26 12.59 18.46
C VAL A 94 14.01 13.94 19.15
N ASP A 95 15.08 14.60 19.57
CA ASP A 95 15.06 16.04 19.86
C ASP A 95 14.73 16.87 18.59
N HIS A 96 14.08 18.02 18.75
CA HIS A 96 13.63 18.85 17.62
C HIS A 96 14.79 19.46 16.81
N ASP A 97 15.80 20.04 17.46
CA ASP A 97 16.96 20.62 16.79
C ASP A 97 17.76 19.53 16.07
N LEU A 98 17.88 18.34 16.70
CA LEU A 98 18.43 17.14 16.06
C LEU A 98 17.65 16.75 14.80
N GLY A 99 16.32 16.68 14.88
CA GLY A 99 15.45 16.29 13.76
C GLY A 99 15.59 17.22 12.55
N VAL A 100 15.58 18.53 12.78
CA VAL A 100 15.72 19.55 11.73
C VAL A 100 17.13 19.54 11.11
N GLU A 101 18.19 19.42 11.92
CA GLU A 101 19.57 19.29 11.42
C GLU A 101 19.77 17.97 10.63
N MET A 102 19.18 16.86 11.08
CA MET A 102 19.20 15.58 10.35
C MET A 102 18.47 15.69 9.01
N ALA A 103 17.34 16.42 8.92
CA ALA A 103 16.60 16.58 7.68
C ALA A 103 17.41 17.34 6.62
N ARG A 104 17.96 18.49 7.00
CA ARG A 104 18.84 19.31 6.15
C ARG A 104 20.06 18.53 5.68
N ALA A 105 20.77 17.88 6.62
CA ALA A 105 21.95 17.08 6.33
C ALA A 105 21.65 15.89 5.41
N TYR A 106 20.53 15.18 5.62
CA TYR A 106 20.11 14.06 4.77
C TYR A 106 19.82 14.55 3.35
N ASN A 107 18.97 15.57 3.19
CA ASN A 107 18.57 16.08 1.87
C ASN A 107 19.77 16.62 1.08
N ASP A 108 20.67 17.39 1.71
CA ASP A 108 21.91 17.86 1.08
C ASP A 108 22.79 16.70 0.57
N THR A 109 22.87 15.63 1.35
CA THR A 109 23.73 14.48 1.05
C THR A 109 23.14 13.65 -0.10
N VAL A 110 21.82 13.39 -0.08
CA VAL A 110 21.13 12.72 -1.19
C VAL A 110 21.25 13.51 -2.49
N ALA A 111 21.07 14.83 -2.45
CA ALA A 111 21.17 15.70 -3.63
C ALA A 111 22.57 15.65 -4.28
N GLU A 112 23.62 15.58 -3.47
CA GLU A 112 24.99 15.34 -3.95
C GLU A 112 25.22 13.91 -4.45
N ASP A 113 24.67 12.89 -3.77
CA ASP A 113 24.89 11.48 -4.14
C ASP A 113 24.19 11.11 -5.46
N ILE A 114 23.01 11.69 -5.76
CA ILE A 114 22.31 11.53 -7.05
C ILE A 114 22.77 12.52 -8.14
N ALA A 115 23.65 13.48 -7.82
CA ALA A 115 24.10 14.48 -8.79
C ALA A 115 24.75 13.84 -10.03
N GLY A 116 24.23 14.14 -11.22
CA GLY A 116 24.67 13.54 -12.48
C GLY A 116 24.29 12.07 -12.67
N LYS A 117 23.38 11.53 -11.85
CA LYS A 117 22.81 10.18 -11.99
C LYS A 117 21.31 10.25 -12.31
N ASP A 118 20.98 10.72 -13.51
CA ASP A 118 19.63 11.11 -13.96
C ASP A 118 18.51 10.03 -13.82
N ARG A 119 18.88 8.78 -13.50
CA ARG A 119 17.96 7.67 -13.21
C ARG A 119 17.44 7.64 -11.77
N PHE A 120 18.01 8.43 -10.85
CA PHE A 120 17.58 8.49 -9.45
C PHE A 120 16.74 9.73 -9.16
N ILE A 121 15.57 9.54 -8.55
CA ILE A 121 14.61 10.58 -8.23
C ILE A 121 14.65 10.85 -6.73
N GLY A 122 15.24 11.98 -6.32
CA GLY A 122 15.33 12.39 -4.92
C GLY A 122 13.97 12.80 -4.33
N ILE A 123 13.65 12.26 -3.15
CA ILE A 123 12.48 12.61 -2.33
C ILE A 123 12.96 13.23 -1.02
N ALA A 124 12.41 14.39 -0.66
CA ALA A 124 12.76 15.09 0.57
C ALA A 124 12.34 14.28 1.80
N TRP A 125 13.17 14.23 2.83
CA TRP A 125 12.69 13.94 4.18
C TRP A 125 12.61 15.23 4.99
N VAL A 126 11.59 15.33 5.83
CA VAL A 126 11.32 16.50 6.67
C VAL A 126 10.97 16.05 8.08
N TYR A 127 11.42 16.82 9.07
CA TYR A 127 11.06 16.59 10.47
C TYR A 127 9.67 17.18 10.77
N LEU A 128 8.62 16.43 10.40
CA LEU A 128 7.21 16.84 10.51
C LEU A 128 6.75 17.41 11.88
N PRO A 129 7.30 17.00 13.05
CA PRO A 129 6.88 17.58 14.35
C PRO A 129 7.13 19.07 14.48
N ASP A 130 8.13 19.62 13.78
CA ASP A 130 8.24 21.05 13.53
C ASP A 130 7.70 21.33 12.12
N VAL A 131 6.39 21.58 12.04
CA VAL A 131 5.70 21.87 10.77
C VAL A 131 6.29 23.10 10.07
N ASP A 132 6.79 24.07 10.83
CA ASP A 132 7.29 25.35 10.34
C ASP A 132 8.67 25.19 9.67
N GLU A 133 9.56 24.40 10.26
CA GLU A 133 10.81 23.95 9.63
C GLU A 133 10.58 22.91 8.54
N ALA A 134 9.61 22.01 8.67
CA ALA A 134 9.25 21.06 7.62
C ALA A 134 8.79 21.77 6.33
N ILE A 135 8.05 22.89 6.44
CA ILE A 135 7.68 23.76 5.32
C ILE A 135 8.91 24.45 4.69
N ARG A 136 9.83 24.97 5.52
CA ARG A 136 11.07 25.62 5.05
C ARG A 136 11.95 24.64 4.29
N GLU A 137 12.16 23.46 4.85
CA GLU A 137 13.00 22.41 4.28
C GLU A 137 12.39 21.76 3.04
N LEU A 138 11.07 21.50 3.04
CA LEU A 138 10.34 21.05 1.84
C LEU A 138 10.55 22.03 0.67
N ARG A 139 10.35 23.34 0.92
CA ARG A 139 10.50 24.36 -0.11
C ARG A 139 11.93 24.40 -0.66
N ARG A 140 12.93 24.28 0.20
CA ARG A 140 14.36 24.25 -0.16
C ARG A 140 14.70 22.99 -0.98
N ALA A 141 14.30 21.82 -0.50
CA ALA A 141 14.58 20.55 -1.16
C ALA A 141 13.96 20.47 -2.56
N VAL A 142 12.73 20.96 -2.76
CA VAL A 142 12.08 20.98 -4.08
C VAL A 142 12.69 22.03 -5.02
N LYS A 143 12.92 23.27 -4.54
CA LYS A 143 13.35 24.38 -5.42
C LYS A 143 14.85 24.45 -5.67
N ASP A 144 15.64 24.13 -4.65
CA ASP A 144 17.09 24.36 -4.65
C ASP A 144 17.88 23.06 -4.84
N LEU A 145 17.32 21.91 -4.41
CA LEU A 145 17.88 20.56 -4.61
C LEU A 145 17.16 19.75 -5.71
N GLY A 146 16.05 20.26 -6.27
CA GLY A 146 15.33 19.64 -7.39
C GLY A 146 14.49 18.39 -7.06
N PHE A 147 14.25 18.11 -5.78
CA PHE A 147 13.52 16.91 -5.34
C PHE A 147 12.06 16.90 -5.79
N LYS A 148 11.53 15.71 -6.07
CA LYS A 148 10.26 15.51 -6.80
C LYS A 148 9.09 15.05 -5.91
N GLY A 149 9.24 15.11 -4.59
CA GLY A 149 8.27 14.63 -3.59
C GLY A 149 8.78 14.81 -2.16
N VAL A 150 7.95 14.48 -1.18
CA VAL A 150 8.34 14.47 0.25
C VAL A 150 7.86 13.21 0.97
N LYS A 151 8.73 12.60 1.76
CA LYS A 151 8.44 11.40 2.57
C LYS A 151 8.02 11.78 3.98
N LEU A 152 6.90 11.24 4.45
CA LEU A 152 6.45 11.30 5.85
C LEU A 152 6.43 9.90 6.47
N MET A 153 6.85 9.80 7.73
CA MET A 153 6.82 8.55 8.52
C MET A 153 5.43 8.19 9.08
N GLY A 154 4.36 8.74 8.48
CA GLY A 154 3.01 8.75 9.05
C GLY A 154 2.72 10.02 9.88
N GLY A 155 1.72 9.94 10.76
CA GLY A 155 1.44 10.95 11.79
C GLY A 155 2.47 10.93 12.93
N HIS A 156 2.31 11.80 13.92
CA HIS A 156 3.22 11.94 15.06
C HIS A 156 2.46 12.24 16.35
N GLU A 157 2.88 11.64 17.48
CA GLU A 157 2.15 11.70 18.77
C GLU A 157 0.63 11.44 18.61
N ASN A 158 -0.19 12.47 18.82
CA ASN A 158 -1.65 12.45 18.69
C ASN A 158 -2.15 13.15 17.40
N CYS A 159 -1.22 13.52 16.51
CA CYS A 159 -1.47 14.20 15.24
C CYS A 159 -1.49 13.18 14.09
N ASP A 160 -2.70 12.85 13.63
CA ASP A 160 -2.91 12.04 12.42
C ASP A 160 -2.99 12.94 11.16
N LEU A 161 -2.94 12.35 9.96
CA LEU A 161 -2.78 13.05 8.68
C LEU A 161 -3.96 13.96 8.28
N ASP A 162 -5.09 13.94 9.01
CA ASP A 162 -6.20 14.88 8.80
C ASP A 162 -6.13 16.15 9.69
N ALA A 163 -5.18 16.23 10.61
CA ALA A 163 -5.13 17.29 11.62
C ALA A 163 -4.87 18.70 11.02
N GLU A 164 -5.59 19.70 11.52
CA GLU A 164 -5.54 21.08 10.99
C GLU A 164 -4.15 21.74 11.11
N VAL A 165 -3.31 21.29 12.05
CA VAL A 165 -1.92 21.74 12.19
C VAL A 165 -1.04 21.38 10.99
N LEU A 166 -1.42 20.36 10.21
CA LEU A 166 -0.71 19.96 8.98
C LEU A 166 -1.22 20.70 7.73
N TRP A 167 -2.30 21.48 7.83
CA TRP A 167 -2.87 22.19 6.67
C TRP A 167 -1.90 23.21 6.04
N PRO A 168 -1.07 23.98 6.78
CA PRO A 168 -0.06 24.86 6.17
C PRO A 168 0.99 24.07 5.37
N PHE A 169 1.34 22.85 5.81
CA PHE A 169 2.24 21.96 5.08
C PHE A 169 1.60 21.45 3.79
N TYR A 170 0.33 21.01 3.84
CA TYR A 170 -0.42 20.62 2.64
C TYR A 170 -0.64 21.79 1.66
N GLU A 171 -0.75 23.03 2.15
CA GLU A 171 -0.78 24.21 1.30
C GLU A 171 0.54 24.42 0.55
N GLU A 172 1.70 24.24 1.21
CA GLU A 172 3.01 24.34 0.54
C GLU A 172 3.26 23.17 -0.43
N VAL A 173 2.93 21.93 -0.04
CA VAL A 173 2.96 20.75 -0.94
C VAL A 173 2.16 21.02 -2.22
N CYS A 174 0.95 21.59 -2.10
CA CYS A 174 0.13 21.95 -3.25
C CYS A 174 0.70 23.11 -4.08
N LYS A 175 1.33 24.11 -3.45
CA LYS A 175 2.03 25.21 -4.15
C LYS A 175 3.26 24.74 -4.93
N LEU A 176 3.86 23.62 -4.52
CA LEU A 176 5.03 23.00 -5.16
C LEU A 176 4.66 21.95 -6.22
N ASP A 177 3.39 21.54 -6.30
CA ASP A 177 2.87 20.44 -7.15
C ASP A 177 3.64 19.12 -6.98
N VAL A 178 4.01 18.78 -5.74
CA VAL A 178 4.72 17.53 -5.39
C VAL A 178 3.81 16.54 -4.64
N PRO A 179 3.99 15.22 -4.81
CA PRO A 179 3.31 14.20 -4.01
C PRO A 179 3.94 14.03 -2.62
N ILE A 180 3.14 13.53 -1.68
CA ILE A 180 3.59 13.01 -0.39
C ILE A 180 3.71 11.48 -0.48
N LEU A 181 4.83 10.92 -0.03
CA LEU A 181 5.04 9.48 0.14
C LEU A 181 4.93 9.16 1.63
N VAL A 182 3.83 8.53 2.05
CA VAL A 182 3.64 8.10 3.43
C VAL A 182 4.15 6.68 3.57
N HIS A 183 5.23 6.51 4.35
CA HIS A 183 5.79 5.21 4.65
C HIS A 183 6.33 5.23 6.08
N PRO A 184 5.64 4.58 7.04
CA PRO A 184 6.01 4.55 8.45
C PRO A 184 7.15 3.58 8.70
N GLY A 185 7.77 3.70 9.88
CA GLY A 185 8.83 2.80 10.33
C GLY A 185 8.47 1.90 11.51
N THR A 186 9.50 1.31 12.10
CA THR A 186 9.45 0.59 13.39
C THR A 186 10.24 1.37 14.43
N ARG A 187 9.90 1.26 15.73
CA ARG A 187 10.59 2.03 16.76
C ARG A 187 12.06 1.69 16.86
N VAL A 188 12.87 2.71 17.14
CA VAL A 188 14.33 2.67 17.06
C VAL A 188 14.98 1.82 18.15
N PHE A 189 14.62 2.03 19.42
CA PHE A 189 15.28 1.38 20.56
C PHE A 189 14.55 0.14 21.06
N GLU A 190 13.26 0.04 20.74
CA GLU A 190 12.38 -1.05 21.11
C GLU A 190 12.34 -2.03 19.95
N ALA A 191 13.04 -3.17 20.08
CA ALA A 191 13.13 -4.18 19.03
C ALA A 191 11.88 -5.08 18.96
N GLN A 192 10.71 -4.54 19.31
CA GLN A 192 9.40 -5.20 19.41
C GLN A 192 8.27 -4.21 19.10
N ASP A 193 8.38 -2.97 19.57
CA ASP A 193 7.32 -1.97 19.41
C ASP A 193 7.27 -1.33 18.00
N CYS A 194 6.04 -1.17 17.54
CA CYS A 194 5.72 -0.56 16.26
C CYS A 194 5.62 0.97 16.41
N HIS A 195 5.78 1.73 15.32
CA HIS A 195 5.57 3.18 15.36
C HIS A 195 4.17 3.50 15.95
N PRO A 196 4.02 4.42 16.92
CA PRO A 196 2.80 4.52 17.73
C PRO A 196 1.53 4.91 16.94
N TRP A 197 1.70 5.57 15.79
CA TRP A 197 0.64 5.85 14.81
C TRP A 197 0.01 4.59 14.19
N LEU A 198 0.70 3.43 14.24
CA LEU A 198 0.20 2.19 13.63
C LEU A 198 -0.94 1.58 14.45
N VAL A 199 -2.04 1.33 13.76
CA VAL A 199 -3.30 0.80 14.32
C VAL A 199 -3.07 -0.57 14.95
N GLY A 200 -3.25 -0.66 16.27
CA GLY A 200 -3.06 -1.90 17.02
C GLY A 200 -1.60 -2.28 17.26
N SER A 201 -0.68 -1.31 17.23
CA SER A 201 0.74 -1.47 17.58
C SER A 201 0.98 -2.22 18.90
N ASP A 202 0.14 -1.98 19.90
CA ASP A 202 0.11 -2.67 21.21
C ASP A 202 -0.17 -4.19 21.12
N ARG A 203 -0.72 -4.65 20.00
CA ARG A 203 -1.14 -6.05 19.78
C ARG A 203 -0.16 -6.86 18.95
N TYR A 204 1.00 -6.29 18.60
CA TYR A 204 2.02 -6.91 17.75
C TYR A 204 3.27 -7.40 18.53
N ASP A 205 3.34 -7.22 19.86
CA ASP A 205 4.42 -7.78 20.68
C ASP A 205 4.57 -9.31 20.47
N GLY A 206 5.81 -9.78 20.51
CA GLY A 206 6.21 -11.14 20.14
C GLY A 206 6.17 -11.44 18.63
N PHE A 207 5.40 -10.70 17.82
CA PHE A 207 5.10 -11.04 16.42
C PHE A 207 5.46 -9.92 15.43
N LYS A 208 6.75 -9.61 15.32
CA LYS A 208 7.32 -8.49 14.53
C LYS A 208 6.78 -8.37 13.09
N MET A 209 6.47 -9.49 12.43
CA MET A 209 5.93 -9.50 11.06
C MET A 209 4.51 -8.93 10.94
N LEU A 210 3.75 -8.80 12.04
CA LEU A 210 2.41 -8.20 12.01
C LEU A 210 2.43 -6.68 11.84
N ALA A 211 3.56 -6.03 12.14
CA ALA A 211 3.75 -4.58 11.94
C ALA A 211 3.50 -4.19 10.47
N THR A 212 4.15 -4.90 9.54
CA THR A 212 3.98 -4.71 8.09
C THR A 212 2.75 -5.46 7.58
N ALA A 213 2.58 -6.74 7.92
CA ALA A 213 1.51 -7.58 7.37
C ALA A 213 0.07 -7.18 7.79
N LEU A 214 -0.10 -6.44 8.89
CA LEU A 214 -1.40 -5.93 9.35
C LEU A 214 -1.37 -4.44 9.68
N GLY A 215 -0.35 -3.97 10.41
CA GLY A 215 -0.28 -2.61 10.91
C GLY A 215 -0.32 -1.57 9.79
N PHE A 216 0.47 -1.74 8.74
CA PHE A 216 0.54 -0.82 7.60
C PHE A 216 -0.82 -0.72 6.88
N PRO A 217 -1.41 -1.80 6.31
CA PRO A 217 -2.72 -1.71 5.63
C PRO A 217 -3.84 -1.19 6.53
N LEU A 218 -3.90 -1.61 7.80
CA LEU A 218 -4.94 -1.12 8.74
C LEU A 218 -4.79 0.37 9.02
N THR A 219 -3.56 0.87 9.10
CA THR A 219 -3.30 2.31 9.32
C THR A 219 -3.62 3.11 8.08
N TYR A 220 -3.20 2.67 6.90
CA TYR A 220 -3.57 3.33 5.64
C TYR A 220 -5.08 3.35 5.39
N MET A 221 -5.81 2.30 5.77
CA MET A 221 -7.27 2.32 5.75
C MET A 221 -7.85 3.42 6.65
N VAL A 222 -7.35 3.56 7.87
CA VAL A 222 -7.78 4.63 8.80
C VAL A 222 -7.40 6.01 8.27
N SER A 223 -6.16 6.21 7.84
CA SER A 223 -5.69 7.52 7.37
C SER A 223 -6.39 7.96 6.09
N ALA A 224 -6.59 7.06 5.11
CA ALA A 224 -7.38 7.35 3.91
C ALA A 224 -8.83 7.74 4.28
N ALA A 225 -9.48 6.96 5.14
CA ALA A 225 -10.82 7.29 5.64
C ALA A 225 -10.87 8.65 6.35
N ARG A 226 -9.86 8.99 7.16
CA ARG A 226 -9.78 10.28 7.86
C ARG A 226 -9.54 11.45 6.91
N LEU A 227 -8.57 11.37 6.00
CA LEU A 227 -8.26 12.39 4.99
C LEU A 227 -9.48 12.70 4.09
N ILE A 228 -10.25 11.67 3.75
CA ILE A 228 -11.49 11.81 2.99
C ILE A 228 -12.59 12.43 3.86
N MET A 229 -12.94 11.82 4.99
CA MET A 229 -14.12 12.18 5.78
C MET A 229 -13.94 13.44 6.66
N SER A 230 -12.74 14.01 6.68
CA SER A 230 -12.43 15.36 7.18
C SER A 230 -12.56 16.46 6.13
N GLY A 231 -12.57 16.12 4.83
CA GLY A 231 -12.53 17.09 3.73
C GLY A 231 -11.15 17.68 3.42
N VAL A 232 -10.05 17.06 3.87
CA VAL A 232 -8.68 17.55 3.54
C VAL A 232 -8.47 17.63 2.04
N PHE A 233 -8.85 16.59 1.28
CA PHE A 233 -8.77 16.62 -0.19
C PHE A 233 -9.74 17.63 -0.84
N ASP A 234 -10.82 18.03 -0.18
CA ASP A 234 -11.70 19.10 -0.65
C ASP A 234 -11.10 20.49 -0.42
N ARG A 235 -10.28 20.66 0.61
CA ARG A 235 -9.48 21.87 0.85
C ARG A 235 -8.26 21.93 -0.08
N PHE A 236 -7.64 20.79 -0.33
CA PHE A 236 -6.42 20.64 -1.12
C PHE A 236 -6.65 19.72 -2.35
N PRO A 237 -7.31 20.21 -3.41
CA PRO A 237 -7.75 19.38 -4.54
C PRO A 237 -6.61 18.87 -5.44
N THR A 238 -5.39 19.42 -5.31
CA THR A 238 -4.19 18.95 -6.02
C THR A 238 -3.27 18.10 -5.14
N LEU A 239 -3.62 17.89 -3.86
CA LEU A 239 -2.85 17.04 -2.96
C LEU A 239 -2.90 15.59 -3.44
N ARG A 240 -1.73 14.97 -3.54
CA ARG A 240 -1.49 13.59 -3.96
C ARG A 240 -0.70 12.87 -2.86
N ILE A 241 -1.20 11.73 -2.40
CA ILE A 241 -0.59 10.94 -1.34
C ILE A 241 -0.36 9.52 -1.85
N ALA A 242 0.84 8.98 -1.67
CA ALA A 242 1.19 7.59 -1.94
C ALA A 242 1.43 6.83 -0.62
N VAL A 243 1.05 5.56 -0.56
CA VAL A 243 1.32 4.65 0.59
C VAL A 243 2.05 3.38 0.14
N PHE A 244 3.03 2.94 0.93
CA PHE A 244 4.03 1.92 0.59
C PHE A 244 4.08 0.77 1.60
N GLU A 245 4.59 -0.40 1.21
CA GLU A 245 4.55 -1.67 1.99
C GLU A 245 3.11 -2.08 2.46
N GLY A 246 2.05 -1.47 1.93
CA GLY A 246 0.67 -1.64 2.41
C GLY A 246 -0.18 -2.67 1.67
N GLY A 247 0.18 -2.97 0.42
CA GLY A 247 -0.64 -3.76 -0.51
C GLY A 247 -1.91 -3.02 -0.96
N VAL A 248 -2.52 -3.51 -2.03
CA VAL A 248 -3.72 -2.90 -2.66
C VAL A 248 -5.02 -3.60 -2.28
N GLY A 249 -4.96 -4.81 -1.68
CA GLY A 249 -6.14 -5.65 -1.43
C GLY A 249 -7.29 -5.02 -0.63
N TRP A 250 -7.00 -4.00 0.20
CA TRP A 250 -8.01 -3.29 1.00
C TRP A 250 -8.75 -2.18 0.25
N VAL A 251 -8.22 -1.67 -0.87
CA VAL A 251 -8.71 -0.45 -1.51
C VAL A 251 -10.17 -0.58 -1.99
N PRO A 252 -10.57 -1.61 -2.77
CA PRO A 252 -11.95 -1.71 -3.25
C PRO A 252 -12.96 -2.01 -2.14
N TRP A 253 -12.52 -2.61 -1.03
CA TRP A 253 -13.35 -2.79 0.16
C TRP A 253 -13.61 -1.44 0.82
N LEU A 254 -12.55 -0.64 1.09
CA LEU A 254 -12.71 0.64 1.76
C LEU A 254 -13.50 1.65 0.91
N MET A 255 -13.28 1.69 -0.42
CA MET A 255 -14.08 2.52 -1.34
C MET A 255 -15.58 2.25 -1.20
N ARG A 256 -15.99 0.98 -1.23
CA ARG A 256 -17.40 0.58 -1.10
C ARG A 256 -17.94 0.84 0.31
N THR A 257 -17.13 0.56 1.33
CA THR A 257 -17.50 0.77 2.73
C THR A 257 -17.70 2.25 3.06
N LEU A 258 -16.83 3.14 2.59
CA LEU A 258 -16.95 4.58 2.88
C LEU A 258 -18.18 5.20 2.22
N ASN A 259 -18.44 4.93 0.92
CA ASN A 259 -19.64 5.44 0.23
C ASN A 259 -20.92 5.06 0.99
N HIS A 260 -21.08 3.77 1.35
CA HIS A 260 -22.26 3.27 2.05
C HIS A 260 -22.43 3.84 3.47
N HIS A 261 -21.37 4.40 4.08
CA HIS A 261 -21.42 5.04 5.39
C HIS A 261 -21.50 6.58 5.33
N THR A 262 -21.79 7.17 4.16
CA THR A 262 -22.09 8.60 4.01
C THR A 262 -23.55 8.96 4.34
N LEU A 263 -23.85 10.26 4.38
CA LEU A 263 -25.20 10.80 4.53
C LEU A 263 -26.09 10.48 3.32
N GLY A 264 -26.98 9.50 3.49
CA GLY A 264 -28.09 9.23 2.59
C GLY A 264 -28.39 7.74 2.44
N GLU A 265 -27.35 6.91 2.45
CA GLU A 265 -27.47 5.46 2.23
C GLU A 265 -27.43 4.65 3.52
N SER A 266 -26.63 5.07 4.50
CA SER A 266 -26.52 4.36 5.77
C SER A 266 -27.83 4.49 6.57
N PRO A 267 -28.39 3.39 7.13
CA PRO A 267 -29.43 3.44 8.16
C PRO A 267 -28.81 3.86 9.51
N GLY A 268 -28.19 5.04 9.52
CA GLY A 268 -27.40 5.54 10.64
C GLY A 268 -28.24 5.81 11.87
N THR A 269 -27.66 5.54 13.05
CA THR A 269 -28.22 6.00 14.32
C THR A 269 -28.29 7.53 14.36
N THR A 270 -29.06 8.08 15.30
CA THR A 270 -29.17 9.54 15.50
C THR A 270 -27.79 10.19 15.67
N SER A 271 -26.86 9.55 16.37
CA SER A 271 -25.49 10.05 16.58
C SER A 271 -24.65 10.10 15.31
N VAL A 272 -24.79 9.14 14.38
CA VAL A 272 -24.09 9.18 13.08
C VAL A 272 -24.64 10.31 12.21
N ASN A 273 -25.97 10.45 12.16
CA ASN A 273 -26.61 11.54 11.44
C ASN A 273 -26.23 12.92 12.02
N ASP A 274 -26.18 13.06 13.34
CA ASP A 274 -25.81 14.31 14.02
C ASP A 274 -24.32 14.64 13.98
N PHE A 275 -23.44 13.65 13.75
CA PHE A 275 -22.03 13.87 13.44
C PHE A 275 -21.90 14.56 12.08
N PHE A 276 -22.50 13.99 11.03
CA PHE A 276 -22.40 14.56 9.68
C PHE A 276 -23.19 15.86 9.49
N ARG A 277 -24.34 16.05 10.17
CA ARG A 277 -25.11 17.31 10.15
C ARG A 277 -24.32 18.55 10.60
N LYS A 278 -23.20 18.35 11.29
CA LYS A 278 -22.31 19.41 11.83
C LYS A 278 -21.04 19.60 11.00
N ARG A 279 -20.89 18.90 9.86
CA ARG A 279 -19.77 19.03 8.93
C ARG A 279 -20.27 19.50 7.57
N ASP A 280 -19.38 20.13 6.81
CA ASP A 280 -19.61 20.36 5.39
C ASP A 280 -19.77 19.02 4.66
N ARG A 281 -20.60 18.99 3.62
CA ARG A 281 -20.74 17.80 2.77
C ARG A 281 -19.53 17.70 1.84
N LEU A 282 -18.99 16.49 1.69
CA LEU A 282 -17.95 16.19 0.70
C LEU A 282 -18.43 16.58 -0.70
N LYS A 283 -17.53 17.14 -1.52
CA LYS A 283 -17.86 17.59 -2.90
C LYS A 283 -18.06 16.43 -3.88
N LYS A 284 -17.53 15.24 -3.57
CA LYS A 284 -17.64 14.01 -4.35
C LYS A 284 -17.79 12.79 -3.43
N GLU A 285 -18.17 11.64 -3.99
CA GLU A 285 -18.24 10.38 -3.24
C GLU A 285 -16.87 9.98 -2.65
N PRO A 286 -16.80 9.33 -1.48
CA PRO A 286 -15.54 8.89 -0.87
C PRO A 286 -14.63 8.10 -1.82
N SER A 287 -15.20 7.20 -2.63
CA SER A 287 -14.48 6.43 -3.64
C SER A 287 -13.77 7.30 -4.69
N ALA A 288 -14.29 8.49 -4.99
CA ALA A 288 -13.72 9.42 -5.98
C ALA A 288 -12.58 10.29 -5.42
N TYR A 289 -12.19 10.11 -4.15
CA TYR A 289 -10.93 10.67 -3.61
C TYR A 289 -9.75 9.72 -3.78
N PHE A 290 -9.96 8.45 -4.15
CA PHE A 290 -8.86 7.53 -4.49
C PHE A 290 -8.12 7.96 -5.77
N ASP A 291 -8.73 8.81 -6.60
CA ASP A 291 -8.06 9.58 -7.67
C ASP A 291 -6.85 10.40 -7.16
N GLN A 292 -6.75 10.66 -5.85
CA GLN A 292 -5.66 11.39 -5.18
C GLN A 292 -4.79 10.51 -4.27
N ILE A 293 -5.12 9.22 -4.14
CA ILE A 293 -4.43 8.25 -3.28
C ILE A 293 -3.77 7.17 -4.15
N TYR A 294 -2.45 7.11 -4.12
CA TYR A 294 -1.64 6.09 -4.76
C TYR A 294 -1.30 4.99 -3.75
N VAL A 295 -1.29 3.73 -4.19
CA VAL A 295 -1.07 2.58 -3.32
C VAL A 295 -0.09 1.63 -3.98
N ALA A 296 1.02 1.32 -3.31
CA ALA A 296 1.99 0.35 -3.79
C ALA A 296 1.40 -1.07 -3.75
N ALA A 297 1.41 -1.77 -4.89
CA ALA A 297 1.12 -3.20 -4.94
C ALA A 297 2.36 -3.99 -4.57
N ILE A 298 2.19 -5.05 -3.78
CA ILE A 298 3.28 -5.91 -3.32
C ILE A 298 3.34 -7.19 -4.18
N ALA A 299 4.54 -7.66 -4.46
CA ALA A 299 4.85 -8.78 -5.34
C ALA A 299 3.93 -10.01 -5.23
N TRP A 300 3.62 -10.45 -4.01
CA TRP A 300 2.83 -11.67 -3.78
C TRP A 300 1.30 -11.49 -3.83
N GLU A 301 0.78 -10.32 -4.21
CA GLU A 301 -0.66 -10.07 -4.38
C GLU A 301 -1.20 -10.74 -5.67
N ASP A 302 -1.40 -12.06 -5.64
CA ASP A 302 -1.96 -12.83 -6.76
C ASP A 302 -3.41 -12.42 -7.15
N TYR A 303 -4.10 -11.72 -6.25
CA TYR A 303 -5.39 -11.10 -6.46
C TYR A 303 -5.35 -9.73 -7.17
N LEU A 304 -4.18 -9.15 -7.45
CA LEU A 304 -4.01 -7.85 -8.11
C LEU A 304 -4.90 -7.64 -9.36
N PRO A 305 -5.09 -8.61 -10.29
CA PRO A 305 -6.00 -8.44 -11.42
C PRO A 305 -7.46 -8.16 -11.02
N HIS A 306 -7.95 -8.80 -9.96
CA HIS A 306 -9.29 -8.55 -9.43
C HIS A 306 -9.41 -7.18 -8.75
N ILE A 307 -8.31 -6.64 -8.23
CA ILE A 307 -8.27 -5.27 -7.71
C ILE A 307 -8.37 -4.26 -8.85
N VAL A 308 -7.66 -4.49 -9.96
CA VAL A 308 -7.76 -3.67 -11.19
C VAL A 308 -9.18 -3.70 -11.78
N GLU A 309 -9.84 -4.87 -11.82
CA GLU A 309 -11.26 -4.98 -12.24
C GLU A 309 -12.21 -4.19 -11.33
N MET A 310 -11.93 -4.14 -10.02
CA MET A 310 -12.75 -3.41 -9.05
C MET A 310 -12.40 -1.93 -8.89
N TRP A 311 -11.22 -1.50 -9.35
CA TRP A 311 -10.75 -0.12 -9.39
C TRP A 311 -10.14 0.19 -10.78
N PRO A 312 -10.97 0.42 -11.82
CA PRO A 312 -10.46 0.55 -13.19
C PRO A 312 -9.56 1.77 -13.41
N ASN A 313 -9.85 2.88 -12.72
CA ASN A 313 -9.03 4.09 -12.70
C ASN A 313 -8.02 4.02 -11.54
N HIS A 314 -7.22 2.97 -11.47
CA HIS A 314 -6.34 2.74 -10.32
C HIS A 314 -5.09 3.62 -10.33
N ASN A 315 -4.72 4.07 -9.13
CA ASN A 315 -3.47 4.75 -8.83
C ASN A 315 -2.48 3.76 -8.18
N ILE A 316 -2.31 2.57 -8.78
CA ILE A 316 -1.40 1.55 -8.25
C ILE A 316 0.04 1.89 -8.65
N ALA A 317 0.94 1.87 -7.68
CA ALA A 317 2.38 2.01 -7.89
C ALA A 317 3.06 0.63 -7.88
N ASP A 318 4.14 0.48 -8.65
CA ASP A 318 5.02 -0.69 -8.57
C ASP A 318 5.97 -0.52 -7.38
N GLN A 319 5.97 -1.48 -6.45
CA GLN A 319 6.91 -1.51 -5.33
C GLN A 319 8.16 -2.29 -5.77
N GLY A 320 9.34 -1.68 -5.58
CA GLY A 320 10.59 -2.42 -5.61
C GLY A 320 10.63 -3.50 -4.53
N GLU A 321 11.63 -4.39 -4.59
CA GLU A 321 12.01 -5.12 -3.38
C GLU A 321 12.82 -4.16 -2.49
N ASP A 322 12.46 -4.04 -1.21
CA ASP A 322 12.71 -2.91 -0.28
C ASP A 322 14.18 -2.64 0.11
N GLY A 323 15.15 -2.90 -0.77
CA GLY A 323 16.60 -2.63 -0.65
C GLY A 323 17.39 -3.51 0.34
N ASP A 324 16.71 -4.24 1.23
CA ASP A 324 17.29 -5.22 2.15
C ASP A 324 16.80 -6.65 1.80
N PHE A 325 17.27 -7.12 0.63
CA PHE A 325 16.67 -8.16 -0.23
C PHE A 325 16.56 -9.60 0.33
N SER A 326 16.73 -9.80 1.64
CA SER A 326 16.76 -11.11 2.33
C SER A 326 15.54 -12.03 2.11
N SER A 327 14.45 -11.52 1.53
CA SER A 327 13.18 -12.23 1.28
C SER A 327 13.11 -13.00 -0.06
N GLY A 328 13.92 -12.65 -1.07
CA GLY A 328 14.07 -13.42 -2.32
C GLY A 328 12.82 -13.54 -3.23
N GLN A 329 12.00 -12.49 -3.35
CA GLN A 329 10.63 -12.51 -3.91
C GLN A 329 10.52 -12.30 -5.43
N GLY A 330 11.47 -11.60 -6.07
CA GLY A 330 11.29 -10.85 -7.31
C GLY A 330 10.84 -11.57 -8.60
N LYS A 331 10.64 -12.90 -8.62
CA LYS A 331 9.96 -13.61 -9.73
C LYS A 331 8.55 -13.07 -9.96
N ASN A 332 7.96 -12.56 -8.89
CA ASN A 332 6.67 -11.91 -8.86
C ASN A 332 6.70 -10.47 -9.42
N SER A 333 7.84 -9.78 -9.39
CA SER A 333 7.94 -8.35 -9.77
C SER A 333 7.57 -8.07 -11.22
N ARG A 334 7.88 -9.00 -12.14
CA ARG A 334 7.41 -8.87 -13.54
C ARG A 334 5.89 -8.94 -13.67
N ARG A 335 5.19 -9.68 -12.80
CA ARG A 335 3.73 -9.76 -12.80
C ARG A 335 3.07 -8.51 -12.22
N GLN A 336 3.69 -7.84 -11.25
CA GLN A 336 3.27 -6.48 -10.85
C GLN A 336 3.39 -5.53 -12.05
N ARG A 337 4.56 -5.50 -12.71
CA ARG A 337 4.81 -4.66 -13.89
C ARG A 337 3.79 -4.87 -15.02
N ASP A 338 3.52 -6.13 -15.37
CA ASP A 338 2.53 -6.48 -16.40
C ASP A 338 1.07 -6.13 -16.02
N ALA A 339 0.76 -5.98 -14.72
CA ALA A 339 -0.59 -5.68 -14.22
C ALA A 339 -0.83 -4.19 -13.88
N ALA A 340 0.21 -3.48 -13.42
CA ALA A 340 0.18 -2.04 -13.18
C ALA A 340 0.26 -1.24 -14.50
N VAL A 341 0.83 -1.82 -15.57
CA VAL A 341 0.78 -1.27 -16.94
C VAL A 341 -0.41 -1.88 -17.69
N TRP A 342 -1.63 -1.65 -17.19
CA TRP A 342 -2.85 -2.00 -17.91
C TRP A 342 -3.14 -1.00 -19.05
N ASP A 343 -2.45 -1.19 -20.18
CA ASP A 343 -2.81 -0.51 -21.42
C ASP A 343 -4.13 -1.07 -21.96
N GLY A 344 -5.11 -0.19 -22.22
CA GLY A 344 -6.54 -0.53 -22.23
C GLY A 344 -7.06 -1.28 -23.48
N GLY A 345 -6.42 -2.39 -23.86
CA GLY A 345 -6.61 -3.01 -25.18
C GLY A 345 -6.35 -4.52 -25.27
N ALA A 346 -6.89 -5.32 -24.33
CA ALA A 346 -6.79 -6.79 -24.38
C ALA A 346 -8.17 -7.46 -24.59
N GLU A 347 -8.60 -7.61 -25.86
CA GLU A 347 -9.61 -8.62 -26.18
C GLU A 347 -9.07 -10.00 -25.78
N ALA A 348 -9.79 -10.70 -24.90
CA ALA A 348 -9.41 -12.04 -24.43
C ALA A 348 -9.56 -13.09 -25.55
N LYS A 349 -8.56 -13.17 -26.45
CA LYS A 349 -8.42 -14.24 -27.43
C LYS A 349 -8.08 -15.56 -26.73
N CYS A 350 -9.12 -16.21 -26.23
CA CYS A 350 -9.09 -17.61 -25.79
C CYS A 350 -8.39 -18.46 -26.87
N ARG A 351 -7.20 -18.95 -26.56
CA ARG A 351 -6.49 -19.89 -27.44
C ARG A 351 -7.27 -21.20 -27.42
N GLY A 352 -8.05 -21.45 -28.47
CA GLY A 352 -8.77 -22.70 -28.64
C GLY A 352 -7.80 -23.89 -28.58
N VAL A 353 -8.11 -24.86 -27.72
CA VAL A 353 -7.42 -26.16 -27.73
C VAL A 353 -7.89 -26.90 -28.98
N SER A 354 -6.94 -27.43 -29.75
CA SER A 354 -7.22 -28.12 -31.02
C SER A 354 -7.79 -29.52 -30.80
N ASP A 355 -8.94 -29.83 -31.40
CA ASP A 355 -9.45 -31.19 -31.54
C ASP A 355 -8.48 -32.10 -32.31
N THR A 356 -8.46 -33.40 -31.98
CA THR A 356 -8.48 -34.57 -32.88
C THR A 356 -8.46 -35.88 -32.06
N PRO A 357 -8.93 -37.03 -32.58
CA PRO A 357 -10.11 -37.65 -31.96
C PRO A 357 -9.97 -39.15 -31.61
N ASP A 358 -10.96 -39.72 -30.89
CA ASP A 358 -11.51 -41.06 -31.21
C ASP A 358 -12.80 -41.43 -30.44
N GLY A 359 -13.52 -42.47 -30.92
CA GLY A 359 -14.25 -43.42 -30.03
C GLY A 359 -15.75 -43.25 -29.70
N ARG A 360 -16.64 -43.63 -30.63
CA ARG A 360 -17.95 -44.35 -30.49
C ARG A 360 -18.73 -44.25 -29.13
N ALA A 361 -19.95 -43.70 -29.09
CA ALA A 361 -21.28 -44.38 -29.25
C ALA A 361 -21.70 -45.32 -28.07
N THR A 362 -22.95 -45.50 -27.59
CA THR A 362 -24.33 -45.23 -28.11
C THR A 362 -25.40 -44.99 -27.00
N SER A 363 -26.50 -44.30 -27.35
CA SER A 363 -27.94 -44.57 -27.00
C SER A 363 -28.57 -44.50 -25.57
N SER A 364 -29.71 -43.76 -25.51
CA SER A 364 -31.07 -44.12 -25.02
C SER A 364 -31.59 -43.91 -23.56
N ASN A 365 -32.57 -42.99 -23.47
CA ASN A 365 -33.95 -43.08 -22.92
C ASN A 365 -34.31 -43.18 -21.39
N GLY A 366 -35.41 -42.50 -21.01
CA GLY A 366 -36.15 -42.57 -19.71
C GLY A 366 -36.21 -41.19 -19.01
N MET A 367 -37.32 -40.50 -18.67
CA MET A 367 -38.66 -40.85 -18.11
C MET A 367 -38.57 -41.55 -16.72
N GLN A 368 -39.36 -41.21 -15.68
CA GLN A 368 -40.61 -40.41 -15.62
C GLN A 368 -40.90 -39.77 -14.22
N GLU A 369 -42.12 -39.22 -14.06
CA GLU A 369 -42.70 -38.32 -13.03
C GLU A 369 -42.76 -38.76 -11.53
N GLU A 370 -42.75 -37.76 -10.62
CA GLU A 370 -43.63 -37.44 -9.44
C GLU A 370 -44.66 -38.45 -8.80
N PRO A 371 -45.38 -38.18 -7.66
CA PRO A 371 -45.21 -37.24 -6.51
C PRO A 371 -45.68 -37.77 -5.10
N SER A 372 -45.80 -36.88 -4.08
CA SER A 372 -47.01 -36.69 -3.19
C SER A 372 -46.94 -36.84 -1.63
N CYS A 373 -47.88 -36.15 -0.95
CA CYS A 373 -48.36 -36.19 0.48
C CYS A 373 -47.39 -35.84 1.64
N SER A 374 -47.66 -34.98 2.65
CA SER A 374 -48.85 -34.67 3.53
C SER A 374 -48.94 -35.54 4.82
N SER A 375 -49.43 -35.12 6.01
CA SER A 375 -50.09 -33.87 6.49
C SER A 375 -50.11 -33.74 8.05
N ARG A 376 -50.44 -32.53 8.60
CA ARG A 376 -51.01 -32.23 9.96
C ARG A 376 -50.15 -32.54 11.22
N THR A 377 -50.31 -32.03 12.45
CA THR A 377 -50.89 -30.83 13.18
C THR A 377 -50.35 -30.92 14.66
N ALA A 378 -50.59 -30.09 15.71
CA ALA A 378 -51.52 -28.99 16.04
C ALA A 378 -51.04 -28.14 17.26
N ARG A 379 -51.68 -26.97 17.49
CA ARG A 379 -51.83 -26.17 18.75
C ARG A 379 -50.66 -25.35 19.34
N GLU A 380 -51.07 -24.20 19.88
CA GLU A 380 -50.35 -23.16 20.62
C GLU A 380 -51.11 -22.95 21.98
N PRO A 381 -50.56 -22.28 23.03
CA PRO A 381 -50.52 -20.81 23.03
C PRO A 381 -49.41 -20.09 23.86
N SER A 382 -49.22 -18.80 23.55
CA SER A 382 -48.77 -17.69 24.42
C SER A 382 -47.35 -17.69 25.01
N GLY A 383 -46.54 -16.68 24.64
CA GLY A 383 -45.37 -16.24 25.41
C GLY A 383 -44.29 -15.51 24.59
N PHE A 384 -44.13 -14.19 24.84
CA PHE A 384 -43.02 -13.30 24.40
C PHE A 384 -42.86 -12.99 22.90
N TYR A 385 -42.42 -11.75 22.63
CA TYR A 385 -41.98 -11.28 21.32
C TYR A 385 -40.60 -11.87 20.98
N GLY A 386 -40.54 -12.71 19.95
CA GLY A 386 -39.28 -13.26 19.42
C GLY A 386 -38.90 -12.62 18.09
N PHE A 387 -37.77 -11.90 18.04
CA PHE A 387 -37.07 -11.64 16.77
C PHE A 387 -36.61 -12.98 16.16
N ARG A 388 -36.63 -13.11 14.83
CA ARG A 388 -35.96 -14.22 14.13
C ARG A 388 -34.48 -13.90 13.93
N PRO A 389 -33.53 -14.64 14.55
CA PRO A 389 -32.14 -14.58 14.17
C PRO A 389 -31.86 -15.48 12.96
N ILE A 390 -31.10 -14.97 11.98
CA ILE A 390 -30.38 -15.83 11.03
C ILE A 390 -28.92 -15.86 11.52
N LEU A 391 -28.62 -16.86 12.36
CA LEU A 391 -27.29 -17.11 12.91
C LEU A 391 -26.68 -18.32 12.21
N ALA A 392 -25.57 -18.11 11.51
CA ALA A 392 -24.72 -19.18 10.98
C ALA A 392 -23.41 -19.24 11.78
N VAL A 393 -23.44 -19.93 12.92
CA VAL A 393 -22.24 -20.20 13.75
C VAL A 393 -21.86 -21.67 13.62
N SER A 394 -20.72 -21.94 13.00
CA SER A 394 -20.17 -23.29 12.81
C SER A 394 -19.58 -23.83 14.12
N SER A 395 -20.39 -24.57 14.87
CA SER A 395 -19.93 -25.28 16.07
C SER A 395 -19.19 -26.58 15.72
N TRP A 396 -17.98 -26.74 16.26
CA TRP A 396 -17.19 -27.96 16.10
C TRP A 396 -17.64 -29.07 17.06
N ARG A 397 -17.65 -30.32 16.59
CA ARG A 397 -17.78 -31.51 17.44
C ARG A 397 -16.74 -32.57 17.03
N MET A 398 -15.85 -32.92 17.96
CA MET A 398 -14.97 -34.08 17.79
C MET A 398 -15.76 -35.40 17.90
N LYS A 399 -15.34 -36.41 17.13
CA LYS A 399 -15.62 -37.82 17.42
C LYS A 399 -14.45 -38.41 18.22
N PRO A 400 -14.69 -39.28 19.23
CA PRO A 400 -13.63 -39.95 19.95
C PRO A 400 -13.05 -41.12 19.12
N GLY A 401 -11.72 -41.24 19.09
CA GLY A 401 -11.01 -42.42 18.58
C GLY A 401 -10.79 -42.48 17.07
N GLY A 402 -9.66 -41.94 16.60
CA GLY A 402 -9.17 -42.09 15.23
C GLY A 402 -7.92 -41.23 15.01
N ARG A 403 -6.88 -41.76 14.36
CA ARG A 403 -5.67 -40.99 14.03
C ARG A 403 -5.87 -40.21 12.73
N PRO A 404 -5.39 -38.96 12.61
CA PRO A 404 -5.35 -38.27 11.33
C PRO A 404 -4.21 -38.83 10.46
N CYS A 405 -4.56 -39.35 9.29
CA CYS A 405 -3.65 -39.46 8.15
C CYS A 405 -4.14 -38.51 7.06
N LEU A 406 -3.22 -37.85 6.37
CA LEU A 406 -3.52 -37.06 5.17
C LEU A 406 -3.69 -38.02 3.99
N GLU A 407 -4.79 -37.89 3.25
CA GLU A 407 -4.91 -38.51 1.93
C GLU A 407 -5.70 -37.60 0.98
N ARG A 408 -5.31 -37.58 -0.29
CA ARG A 408 -5.71 -36.60 -1.30
C ARG A 408 -6.76 -37.21 -2.23
N ILE A 409 -8.04 -37.02 -1.93
CA ILE A 409 -9.15 -37.54 -2.76
C ILE A 409 -9.61 -36.46 -3.75
N SER A 410 -9.59 -36.80 -5.03
CA SER A 410 -10.03 -35.99 -6.16
C SER A 410 -11.48 -36.29 -6.55
N SER A 411 -12.01 -35.47 -7.47
CA SER A 411 -13.25 -35.67 -8.24
C SER A 411 -14.61 -35.58 -7.50
N GLN A 412 -15.40 -34.58 -7.90
CA GLN A 412 -16.86 -34.51 -7.90
C GLN A 412 -17.26 -33.71 -9.17
N PRO A 413 -18.50 -33.84 -9.70
CA PRO A 413 -18.75 -33.71 -11.13
C PRO A 413 -19.16 -32.31 -11.63
N SER A 414 -19.28 -32.23 -12.97
CA SER A 414 -19.68 -31.07 -13.77
C SER A 414 -21.06 -30.50 -13.45
N LEU A 415 -21.17 -29.17 -13.51
CA LEU A 415 -22.41 -28.43 -13.76
C LEU A 415 -22.29 -27.71 -15.11
N GLU A 416 -23.32 -27.79 -15.95
CA GLU A 416 -23.36 -27.09 -17.25
C GLU A 416 -23.79 -25.62 -17.11
N PRO A 417 -23.42 -24.75 -18.08
CA PRO A 417 -23.58 -23.30 -17.93
C PRO A 417 -24.99 -22.80 -18.27
N THR A 418 -25.61 -22.07 -17.33
CA THR A 418 -26.83 -21.30 -17.59
C THR A 418 -26.50 -20.04 -18.40
N THR A 419 -26.89 -20.01 -19.67
CA THR A 419 -26.66 -18.84 -20.56
C THR A 419 -27.39 -17.60 -20.06
N LEU A 420 -26.63 -16.61 -19.59
CA LEU A 420 -27.15 -15.31 -19.13
C LEU A 420 -27.23 -14.33 -20.31
N ILE A 421 -28.45 -14.02 -20.77
CA ILE A 421 -28.68 -13.10 -21.88
C ILE A 421 -28.51 -11.65 -21.38
N LEU A 422 -27.42 -11.00 -21.78
CA LEU A 422 -27.21 -9.56 -21.57
C LEU A 422 -27.82 -8.74 -22.72
N THR A 423 -28.76 -7.86 -22.40
CA THR A 423 -29.23 -6.81 -23.32
C THR A 423 -28.24 -5.64 -23.36
N PRO A 424 -27.83 -5.13 -24.54
CA PRO A 424 -26.86 -4.05 -24.62
C PRO A 424 -27.49 -2.69 -24.25
N LEU A 425 -26.87 -1.99 -23.29
CA LEU A 425 -27.09 -0.56 -23.06
C LEU A 425 -26.09 0.25 -23.90
N SER A 426 -26.59 1.18 -24.70
CA SER A 426 -25.76 1.99 -25.61
C SER A 426 -24.98 3.07 -24.86
N ILE A 427 -23.65 2.98 -24.85
CA ILE A 427 -22.76 4.04 -24.38
C ILE A 427 -22.41 4.97 -25.56
N SER A 428 -22.57 6.28 -25.36
CA SER A 428 -22.24 7.31 -26.36
C SER A 428 -20.73 7.58 -26.43
N ALA A 429 -20.17 7.64 -27.65
CA ALA A 429 -18.74 7.87 -27.85
C ALA A 429 -18.34 9.33 -27.66
N THR A 430 -17.91 9.71 -26.44
CA THR A 430 -17.33 11.03 -26.12
C THR A 430 -16.12 10.98 -25.17
N SER A 431 -15.63 9.80 -24.78
CA SER A 431 -14.57 9.62 -23.77
C SER A 431 -13.15 9.41 -24.31
N ALA A 432 -12.96 9.38 -25.64
CA ALA A 432 -11.68 9.02 -26.26
C ALA A 432 -10.60 10.13 -26.19
N GLU A 433 -10.99 11.41 -26.22
CA GLU A 433 -10.04 12.52 -26.35
C GLU A 433 -9.41 12.97 -25.02
N SER A 434 -10.02 12.66 -23.87
CA SER A 434 -9.46 13.00 -22.55
C SER A 434 -8.33 12.06 -22.11
N TRP A 435 -8.29 10.82 -22.62
CA TRP A 435 -7.34 9.79 -22.17
C TRP A 435 -5.88 10.07 -22.54
N LEU A 436 -5.62 10.61 -23.73
CA LEU A 436 -4.25 10.89 -24.20
C LEU A 436 -3.59 12.10 -23.50
N GLY A 437 -4.34 12.89 -22.73
CA GLY A 437 -3.80 13.99 -21.93
C GLY A 437 -3.16 13.54 -20.63
N SER A 438 -3.88 12.74 -19.85
CA SER A 438 -3.49 12.38 -18.47
C SER A 438 -2.15 11.65 -18.40
N LEU A 439 -1.96 10.60 -19.22
CA LEU A 439 -0.74 9.78 -19.17
C LEU A 439 0.51 10.57 -19.60
N LYS A 440 0.38 11.46 -20.60
CA LYS A 440 1.48 12.35 -21.02
C LYS A 440 1.84 13.39 -19.96
N THR A 441 0.85 13.83 -19.17
CA THR A 441 1.03 14.86 -18.13
C THR A 441 1.85 14.35 -16.93
N TRP A 442 1.89 13.03 -16.69
CA TRP A 442 2.73 12.46 -15.62
C TRP A 442 4.21 12.41 -16.04
N VAL A 443 4.52 11.83 -17.21
CA VAL A 443 5.91 11.68 -17.69
C VAL A 443 6.54 13.05 -17.99
N ALA A 444 5.83 13.95 -18.66
CA ALA A 444 6.32 15.30 -19.03
C ALA A 444 6.22 16.34 -17.90
N ARG A 445 6.13 15.91 -16.63
CA ARG A 445 6.34 16.74 -15.42
C ARG A 445 7.41 16.17 -14.48
N MET A 446 7.78 14.90 -14.63
CA MET A 446 8.88 14.30 -13.86
C MET A 446 10.23 14.51 -14.56
N VAL A 447 10.26 14.33 -15.87
CA VAL A 447 11.35 14.77 -16.77
C VAL A 447 11.21 16.26 -17.05
#